data_AF-A0A939TQN5-F1
#
_entry.id   AF-A0A939TQN5-F1
#
_cell.length_a   1.000
_cell.length_b   1.000
_cell.length_c   1.000
_cell.angle_alpha   90.00
_cell.angle_beta   90.00
_cell.angle_gamma   90.00
#
_symmetry.space_group_name_H-M   'P 1'
#
loop_
_entity.id
_entity.type
_entity.pdbx_description
1 polymer ?
#
loop_
_entity_poly.entity_id
_entity_poly.type
_entity_poly.pdbx_seq_one_letter_code
_entity_poly.pdbx_strand_id
1 'polypeptide(L)'
;MTQHDPQSYIDEMARKRGYVLDYHKVMAKQDFPVLEAANGLVSAAYLDQRTLDRKTKELIFIVSLTVMRASKGHIQSHIRVALDLGVTPQEILEAIEISLPEAGIVAFQTGFEAWREVVDADGIEPSVQVHQGGSGSD
;
A
#
# COMPACT_ATOMS: atom_id res chain seq x y z
N MET A 1 -22.37 -9.80 20.95
CA MET A 1 -21.78 -10.25 19.66
C MET A 1 -22.91 -10.81 18.82
N THR A 2 -23.36 -10.08 17.80
CA THR A 2 -24.25 -10.66 16.79
C THR A 2 -23.44 -11.73 16.06
N GLN A 3 -23.75 -13.02 16.29
CA GLN A 3 -23.22 -14.09 15.45
C GLN A 3 -23.80 -13.89 14.06
N HIS A 4 -23.05 -13.26 13.17
CA HIS A 4 -23.38 -13.31 11.75
C HIS A 4 -23.00 -14.71 11.28
N ASP A 5 -23.97 -15.45 10.73
CA ASP A 5 -23.61 -16.68 10.03
C ASP A 5 -22.77 -16.31 8.79
N PRO A 6 -21.87 -17.18 8.33
CA PRO A 6 -21.00 -16.89 7.18
C PRO A 6 -21.72 -16.41 5.92
N GLN A 7 -22.93 -16.91 5.64
CA GLN A 7 -23.71 -16.53 4.48
C GLN A 7 -24.19 -15.08 4.59
N SER A 8 -24.81 -14.72 5.72
CA SER A 8 -25.27 -13.35 5.95
C SER A 8 -24.13 -12.32 5.86
N TYR A 9 -22.94 -12.67 6.34
CA TYR A 9 -21.75 -11.82 6.26
C TYR A 9 -21.30 -11.55 4.82
N ILE A 10 -21.28 -12.59 3.98
CA ILE A 10 -20.93 -12.46 2.56
C ILE A 10 -21.99 -11.65 1.79
N ASP A 11 -23.27 -11.88 2.07
CA ASP A 11 -24.37 -11.13 1.44
C ASP A 11 -24.32 -9.64 1.82
N GLU A 12 -23.95 -9.32 3.05
CA GLU A 12 -23.75 -7.95 3.49
C GLU A 12 -22.55 -7.30 2.82
N MET A 13 -21.43 -8.03 2.68
CA MET A 13 -20.25 -7.56 1.95
C MET A 13 -20.60 -7.20 0.50
N ALA A 14 -21.34 -8.07 -0.19
CA ALA A 14 -21.80 -7.82 -1.55
C ALA A 14 -22.65 -6.54 -1.64
N ARG A 15 -23.60 -6.36 -0.71
CA ARG A 15 -24.46 -5.16 -0.65
C ARG A 15 -23.68 -3.88 -0.38
N LYS A 16 -22.72 -3.91 0.56
CA LYS A 16 -21.95 -2.72 0.95
C LYS A 16 -20.85 -2.34 -0.03
N ARG A 17 -20.16 -3.33 -0.62
CA ARG A 17 -18.97 -3.11 -1.46
C ARG A 17 -19.25 -3.21 -2.96
N GLY A 18 -20.38 -3.81 -3.35
CA GLY A 18 -20.70 -4.11 -4.76
C GLY A 18 -19.95 -5.31 -5.34
N TYR A 19 -19.07 -5.94 -4.56
CA TYR A 19 -18.31 -7.12 -4.96
C TYR A 19 -17.93 -7.99 -3.76
N VAL A 20 -17.63 -9.27 -4.03
CA VAL A 20 -17.04 -10.22 -3.08
C VAL A 20 -15.97 -11.00 -3.81
N LEU A 21 -14.70 -10.86 -3.40
CA LEU A 21 -13.60 -11.64 -3.96
C LEU A 21 -13.74 -13.11 -3.58
N ASP A 22 -13.27 -14.02 -4.44
CA ASP A 22 -13.46 -15.46 -4.26
C ASP A 22 -12.88 -15.98 -2.95
N TYR A 23 -11.74 -15.45 -2.50
CA TYR A 23 -11.15 -15.88 -1.22
C TYR A 23 -12.08 -15.58 -0.04
N HIS A 24 -12.88 -14.50 -0.06
CA HIS A 24 -13.84 -14.24 1.03
C HIS A 24 -14.89 -15.35 1.09
N LYS A 25 -15.41 -15.77 -0.06
CA LYS A 25 -16.44 -16.84 -0.14
C LYS A 25 -15.90 -18.16 0.40
N VAL A 26 -14.68 -18.51 0.01
CA VAL A 26 -14.02 -19.74 0.45
C VAL A 26 -13.71 -19.67 1.94
N MET A 27 -13.06 -18.59 2.40
CA MET A 27 -12.72 -18.41 3.81
C MET A 27 -13.96 -18.36 4.71
N ALA A 28 -15.05 -17.74 4.28
CA ALA A 28 -16.29 -17.71 5.06
C ALA A 28 -16.80 -19.13 5.35
N LYS A 29 -16.67 -20.04 4.39
CA LYS A 29 -17.06 -21.44 4.56
C LYS A 29 -16.06 -22.26 5.37
N GLN A 30 -14.76 -22.02 5.18
CA GLN A 30 -13.70 -22.88 5.73
C GLN A 30 -13.19 -22.41 7.10
N ASP A 31 -13.05 -21.10 7.31
CA ASP A 31 -12.53 -20.50 8.53
C ASP A 31 -13.08 -19.07 8.70
N PHE A 32 -14.35 -19.01 9.11
CA PHE A 32 -15.07 -17.76 9.30
C PHE A 32 -14.45 -16.86 10.38
N PRO A 33 -14.03 -17.35 11.56
CA PRO A 33 -13.41 -16.51 12.58
C PRO A 33 -12.16 -15.77 12.08
N VAL A 34 -11.29 -16.43 11.29
CA VAL A 34 -10.11 -15.79 10.70
C VAL A 34 -10.52 -14.75 9.65
N LEU A 35 -11.52 -15.04 8.81
CA LEU A 35 -12.03 -14.07 7.84
C LEU A 35 -12.55 -12.80 8.51
N GLU A 36 -13.35 -12.94 9.57
CA GLU A 36 -13.89 -11.80 10.33
C GLU A 36 -12.76 -10.95 10.92
N ALA A 37 -11.77 -11.59 11.55
CA ALA A 37 -10.61 -10.89 12.11
C ALA A 37 -9.80 -10.14 11.04
N ALA A 38 -9.50 -10.80 9.91
CA ALA A 38 -8.75 -10.20 8.81
C ALA A 38 -9.51 -9.02 8.18
N ASN A 39 -10.81 -9.17 7.92
CA ASN A 39 -11.63 -8.07 7.42
C ASN A 39 -11.79 -6.94 8.44
N GLY A 40 -11.84 -7.24 9.73
CA GLY A 40 -11.85 -6.24 10.79
C GLY A 40 -10.60 -5.36 10.74
N LEU A 41 -9.43 -5.96 10.55
CA LEU A 41 -8.17 -5.23 10.35
C LEU A 41 -8.22 -4.37 9.08
N VAL A 42 -8.64 -4.94 7.95
CA VAL A 42 -8.75 -4.20 6.67
C VAL A 42 -9.72 -3.03 6.79
N SER A 43 -10.84 -3.20 7.49
CA SER A 43 -11.78 -2.10 7.73
C SER A 43 -11.14 -1.00 8.57
N ALA A 44 -10.56 -1.34 9.72
CA ALA A 44 -9.98 -0.36 10.64
C ALA A 44 -8.75 0.39 10.09
N ALA A 45 -7.95 -0.27 9.25
CA ALA A 45 -6.77 0.33 8.63
C ALA A 45 -7.13 1.11 7.37
N TYR A 46 -7.94 0.53 6.49
CA TYR A 46 -8.13 1.01 5.12
C TYR A 46 -9.54 1.49 4.82
N LEU A 47 -10.58 0.68 5.05
CA LEU A 47 -11.93 1.03 4.56
C LEU A 47 -12.58 2.16 5.34
N ASP A 48 -12.45 2.17 6.67
CA ASP A 48 -13.11 3.12 7.54
C ASP A 48 -12.44 4.50 7.47
N GLN A 49 -13.26 5.54 7.41
CA GLN A 49 -12.77 6.91 7.49
C GLN A 49 -12.15 7.16 8.87
N ARG A 50 -10.89 7.62 8.88
CA ARG A 50 -10.15 8.00 10.08
C ARG A 50 -9.46 9.34 9.83
N THR A 51 -8.25 9.54 10.35
CA THR A 51 -7.48 10.77 10.12
C THR A 51 -7.08 10.93 8.64
N LEU A 52 -6.62 9.85 8.00
CA LEU A 52 -6.38 9.84 6.56
C LEU A 52 -7.71 9.62 5.83
N ASP A 53 -8.00 10.49 4.87
CA ASP A 53 -9.18 10.38 4.02
C ASP A 53 -9.01 9.29 2.96
N ARG A 54 -10.14 8.90 2.37
CA ARG A 54 -10.15 7.80 1.41
C ARG A 54 -9.30 8.09 0.17
N LYS A 55 -9.30 9.34 -0.30
CA LYS A 55 -8.47 9.79 -1.43
C LYS A 55 -6.99 9.57 -1.16
N THR A 56 -6.50 10.03 -0.01
CA THR A 56 -5.09 9.87 0.38
C THR A 56 -4.73 8.40 0.53
N LYS A 57 -5.63 7.59 1.12
CA LYS A 57 -5.40 6.15 1.24
C LYS A 57 -5.26 5.46 -0.12
N GLU A 58 -6.10 5.77 -1.11
CA GLU A 58 -5.96 5.18 -2.44
C GLU A 58 -4.65 5.58 -3.12
N LEU A 59 -4.22 6.85 -2.99
CA LEU A 59 -2.92 7.29 -3.50
C LEU A 59 -1.76 6.50 -2.88
N ILE A 60 -1.75 6.33 -1.55
CA ILE A 60 -0.75 5.51 -0.85
C ILE A 60 -0.75 4.06 -1.37
N PHE A 61 -1.93 3.46 -1.56
CA PHE A 61 -2.04 2.11 -2.10
C PHE A 61 -1.49 2.03 -3.53
N ILE A 62 -1.78 3.01 -4.39
CA ILE A 62 -1.26 3.05 -5.76
C ILE A 62 0.27 3.12 -5.76
N VAL A 63 0.87 3.98 -4.93
CA VAL A 63 2.34 4.08 -4.79
C VAL A 63 2.93 2.75 -4.29
N SER A 64 2.39 2.22 -3.19
CA SER A 64 2.86 0.98 -2.59
C SER A 64 2.79 -0.20 -3.56
N LEU A 65 1.67 -0.38 -4.27
CA LEU A 65 1.52 -1.43 -5.26
C LEU A 65 2.47 -1.25 -6.45
N THR A 66 2.76 -0.01 -6.84
CA THR A 66 3.73 0.30 -7.91
C THR A 66 5.15 -0.10 -7.49
N VAL A 67 5.59 0.31 -6.29
CA VAL A 67 6.92 -0.02 -5.74
C VAL A 67 7.07 -1.53 -5.55
N MET A 68 6.03 -2.22 -5.08
CA MET A 68 5.99 -3.67 -4.92
C MET A 68 5.90 -4.45 -6.24
N ARG A 69 5.79 -3.76 -7.39
CA ARG A 69 5.63 -4.36 -8.73
C ARG A 69 4.42 -5.30 -8.81
N ALA A 70 3.31 -4.88 -8.21
CA ALA A 70 2.05 -5.61 -8.27
C ALA A 70 1.55 -5.76 -9.72
N SER A 71 0.60 -6.67 -9.94
CA SER A 71 0.02 -6.86 -11.27
C SER A 71 -0.69 -5.59 -11.75
N LYS A 72 -0.64 -5.34 -13.06
CA LYS A 72 -1.32 -4.20 -13.68
C LYS A 72 -2.80 -4.12 -13.31
N GLY A 73 -3.49 -5.26 -13.27
CA GLY A 73 -4.91 -5.33 -12.90
C GLY A 73 -5.18 -4.85 -11.47
N HIS A 74 -4.28 -5.16 -10.53
CA HIS A 74 -4.41 -4.75 -9.13
C HIS A 74 -4.17 -3.24 -8.95
N ILE A 75 -3.16 -2.68 -9.63
CA ILE A 75 -2.93 -1.23 -9.62
C ILE A 75 -4.13 -0.51 -10.25
N GLN A 76 -4.63 -1.02 -11.38
CA GLN A 76 -5.78 -0.44 -12.07
C GLN A 76 -7.07 -0.46 -11.23
N SER A 77 -7.28 -1.44 -10.34
CA SER A 77 -8.48 -1.43 -9.48
C SER A 77 -8.44 -0.26 -8.49
N HIS A 78 -7.30 0.04 -7.89
CA HIS A 78 -7.15 1.20 -7.00
C HIS A 78 -7.24 2.53 -7.74
N ILE A 79 -6.67 2.63 -8.96
CA ILE A 79 -6.84 3.82 -9.81
C ILE A 79 -8.32 4.11 -10.08
N ARG A 80 -9.12 3.09 -10.40
CA ARG A 80 -10.57 3.29 -10.63
C ARG A 80 -11.28 3.80 -9.38
N VAL A 81 -10.99 3.21 -8.21
CA VAL A 81 -11.57 3.68 -6.94
C VAL A 81 -11.14 5.12 -6.63
N ALA A 82 -9.88 5.49 -6.86
CA ALA A 82 -9.39 6.85 -6.68
C ALA A 82 -10.14 7.86 -7.59
N LEU A 83 -10.34 7.50 -8.86
CA LEU A 83 -11.11 8.31 -9.81
C LEU A 83 -12.57 8.45 -9.39
N ASP A 84 -13.22 7.38 -8.92
CA ASP A 84 -14.61 7.40 -8.42
C ASP A 84 -14.76 8.30 -7.19
N LEU A 85 -13.70 8.45 -6.39
CA LEU A 85 -13.65 9.38 -5.25
C LEU A 85 -13.36 10.82 -5.67
N GLY A 86 -13.01 11.05 -6.95
CA GLY A 86 -12.67 12.37 -7.48
C GLY A 86 -11.23 12.79 -7.24
N VAL A 87 -10.30 11.83 -7.18
CA VAL A 87 -8.86 12.10 -7.40
C VAL A 87 -8.63 12.27 -8.90
N THR A 88 -7.86 13.27 -9.30
CA THR A 88 -7.61 13.55 -10.71
C THR A 88 -6.60 12.57 -11.32
N PRO A 89 -6.63 12.35 -12.65
CA PRO A 89 -5.59 11.58 -13.33
C PRO A 89 -4.17 12.12 -13.08
N GLN A 90 -4.03 13.44 -12.93
CA GLN A 90 -2.74 14.09 -12.68
C GLN A 90 -2.23 13.79 -11.27
N GLU A 91 -3.05 13.89 -10.22
CA GLU A 91 -2.65 13.52 -8.86
C GLU A 91 -2.22 12.05 -8.76
N ILE A 92 -2.87 11.16 -9.51
CA ILE A 92 -2.50 9.74 -9.58
C ILE A 92 -1.14 9.57 -10.27
N LEU A 93 -0.88 10.30 -11.36
CA LEU A 93 0.40 10.26 -12.05
C LEU A 93 1.52 10.78 -11.15
N GLU A 94 1.34 11.91 -10.48
CA GLU A 94 2.31 12.49 -9.55
C GLU A 94 2.60 11.54 -8.39
N ALA A 95 1.59 10.84 -7.87
CA ALA A 95 1.82 9.79 -6.88
C ALA A 95 2.68 8.65 -7.44
N ILE A 96 2.40 8.16 -8.65
CA ILE A 96 3.20 7.13 -9.31
C ILE A 96 4.65 7.60 -9.53
N GLU A 97 4.88 8.86 -9.86
CA GLU A 97 6.22 9.44 -10.05
C GLU A 97 7.09 9.35 -8.77
N ILE A 98 6.47 9.42 -7.58
CA ILE A 98 7.17 9.21 -6.29
C ILE A 98 7.77 7.80 -6.19
N SER A 99 7.28 6.82 -6.95
CA SER A 99 7.90 5.48 -6.98
C SER A 99 9.31 5.47 -7.60
N LEU A 100 9.69 6.50 -8.38
CA LEU A 100 11.03 6.59 -8.97
C LEU A 100 12.14 6.64 -7.90
N PRO A 101 12.12 7.58 -6.94
CA PRO A 101 13.10 7.55 -5.86
C PRO A 101 12.98 6.29 -4.99
N GLU A 102 11.76 5.85 -4.64
CA GLU A 102 11.59 4.72 -3.70
C GLU A 102 12.03 3.37 -4.27
N ALA A 103 11.73 3.09 -5.55
CA ALA A 103 12.13 1.83 -6.19
C ALA A 103 13.48 1.92 -6.92
N GLY A 104 13.90 3.13 -7.32
CA GLY A 104 15.10 3.38 -8.12
C GLY A 104 16.31 3.83 -7.31
N ILE A 105 16.18 4.91 -6.52
CA ILE A 105 17.30 5.45 -5.73
C ILE A 105 17.70 4.46 -4.63
N VAL A 106 16.75 3.82 -3.96
CA VAL A 106 17.07 2.80 -2.95
C VAL A 106 17.89 1.66 -3.56
N ALA A 107 17.50 1.17 -4.74
CA ALA A 107 18.26 0.14 -5.44
C ALA A 107 19.68 0.62 -5.84
N PHE A 108 19.81 1.87 -6.27
CA PHE A 108 21.11 2.49 -6.53
C PHE A 108 21.96 2.61 -5.26
N GLN A 109 21.39 3.10 -4.16
CA GLN A 109 22.09 3.29 -2.88
C GLN A 109 22.62 1.96 -2.37
N THR A 110 21.83 0.89 -2.38
CA THR A 110 22.29 -0.45 -2.00
C THR A 110 23.46 -0.92 -2.87
N GLY A 111 23.39 -0.74 -4.19
CA GLY A 111 24.48 -1.10 -5.10
C GLY A 111 25.75 -0.26 -4.89
N PHE A 112 25.57 1.04 -4.64
CA PHE A 112 26.65 1.96 -4.34
C PHE A 112 27.34 1.63 -3.03
N GLU A 113 26.58 1.34 -1.97
CA GLU A 113 27.12 0.94 -0.66
C GLU A 113 27.91 -0.36 -0.76
N ALA A 114 27.36 -1.38 -1.43
CA ALA A 114 28.07 -2.64 -1.67
C ALA A 114 29.38 -2.42 -2.45
N TRP A 115 29.38 -1.56 -3.47
CA TRP A 115 30.59 -1.19 -4.18
C TRP A 115 31.59 -0.49 -3.26
N ARG A 116 31.14 0.55 -2.54
CA ARG A 116 31.96 1.36 -1.63
C ARG A 116 32.67 0.50 -0.60
N GLU A 117 31.97 -0.47 -0.02
CA GLU A 117 32.52 -1.41 0.96
C GLU A 117 33.60 -2.33 0.36
N VAL A 118 33.41 -2.82 -0.86
CA VAL A 118 34.38 -3.69 -1.54
C VAL A 118 35.65 -2.94 -1.94
N VAL A 119 35.53 -1.66 -2.32
CA VAL A 119 36.68 -0.86 -2.79
C VAL A 119 37.29 0.05 -1.74
N ASP A 120 36.75 0.06 -0.51
CA ASP A 120 37.16 0.95 0.60
C ASP A 120 37.17 2.44 0.20
N ALA A 121 36.09 2.91 -0.46
CA ALA A 121 35.97 4.30 -0.90
C ALA A 121 35.46 5.22 0.23
N ASP A 122 36.13 6.36 0.41
CA ASP A 122 35.77 7.39 1.39
C ASP A 122 34.91 8.54 0.80
N GLY A 123 34.42 9.42 1.67
CA GLY A 123 33.55 10.55 1.32
C GLY A 123 34.05 11.88 1.89
N ILE A 124 33.35 12.96 1.54
CA ILE A 124 33.64 14.32 2.01
C ILE A 124 32.52 14.77 2.96
N GLU A 125 32.89 15.24 4.14
CA GLU A 125 31.96 15.75 5.14
C GLU A 125 31.50 17.19 4.85
N PRO A 126 30.22 17.54 5.12
CA PRO A 126 29.75 18.91 5.02
C PRO A 126 30.51 19.86 5.97
N SER A 127 30.86 21.05 5.49
CA SER A 127 31.51 22.09 6.31
C SER A 127 30.51 22.96 7.11
N VAL A 128 29.22 22.65 7.02
CA VAL A 128 28.12 23.39 7.67
C VAL A 128 27.25 22.43 8.48
N GLN A 129 26.54 22.96 9.49
CA GLN A 129 25.60 22.15 10.26
C GLN A 129 24.46 21.67 9.36
N VAL A 130 24.24 20.36 9.36
CA VAL A 130 23.13 19.70 8.68
C VAL A 130 22.33 18.88 9.68
N HIS A 131 21.03 18.71 9.42
CA HIS A 131 20.25 17.71 10.14
C HIS A 131 20.74 16.32 9.75
N GLN A 132 20.81 15.42 10.72
CA GLN A 132 21.13 14.03 10.45
C GLN A 132 20.06 13.44 9.51
N GLY A 133 20.48 13.07 8.30
CA GLY A 133 19.68 12.20 7.44
C GLY A 133 19.69 10.80 8.01
N GLY A 134 18.61 10.03 7.84
CA GLY A 134 18.61 8.63 8.28
C GLY A 134 19.77 7.87 7.62
N SER A 135 20.59 7.18 8.42
CA SER A 135 21.60 6.26 7.92
C SER A 135 20.89 4.97 7.50
N GLY A 136 20.84 4.68 6.19
CA GLY A 136 20.19 3.48 5.64
C GLY A 136 20.92 2.16 5.90
N SER A 137 21.74 2.09 6.94
CA SER A 137 22.56 0.94 7.29
C SER A 137 22.02 0.25 8.55
N ASP A 138 21.14 -0.72 8.34
CA ASP A 138 20.87 -1.83 9.29
C ASP A 138 21.33 -3.15 8.65
#